data_AF-A0A0R3VYT7-F1
#
_entry.id   AF-A0A0R3VYT7-F1
#
_cell.length_a   1.000
_cell.length_b   1.000
_cell.length_c   1.000
_cell.angle_alpha   90.00
_cell.angle_beta   90.00
_cell.angle_gamma   90.00
#
_symmetry.space_group_name_H-M   'P 1'
#
loop_
_entity.id
_entity.type
_entity.pdbx_description
1 polymer ?
#
loop_
_entity_poly.entity_id
_entity_poly.type
_entity_poly.pdbx_seq_one_letter_code
_entity_poly.pdbx_strand_id
1 'polypeptide(L)'
;MSEYSNVVKGTLKLKTESKITKKSKKHKKHAIKPSGNHDPNVEVVEEKNEPKITKTAAEVEFEKKKEKRMMERILTKAEKSHKQRIMEFNEHLNSMSEHFDIPKVSWTK
;
A
#
# COMPACT_ATOMS: atom_id res chain seq x y z
N MET A 1 -36.42 14.08 21.08
CA MET A 1 -35.93 14.90 19.95
C MET A 1 -34.63 14.29 19.45
N SER A 2 -34.41 14.21 18.14
CA SER A 2 -33.23 13.53 17.59
C SER A 2 -31.96 14.36 17.76
N GLU A 3 -30.87 13.69 18.13
CA GLU A 3 -29.55 14.25 18.47
C GLU A 3 -28.90 15.11 17.38
N TYR A 4 -29.40 15.02 16.14
CA TYR A 4 -28.88 15.70 14.96
C TYR A 4 -29.72 16.89 14.48
N SER A 5 -30.66 17.38 15.29
CA SER A 5 -31.49 18.54 14.92
C SER A 5 -30.68 19.82 14.73
N ASN A 6 -29.56 19.96 15.45
CA ASN A 6 -28.79 21.20 15.51
C ASN A 6 -27.61 21.25 14.53
N VAL A 7 -27.44 20.22 13.69
CA VAL A 7 -26.30 20.16 12.76
C VAL A 7 -26.66 20.84 11.44
N VAL A 8 -25.83 21.82 11.06
CA VAL A 8 -25.96 22.53 9.77
C VAL A 8 -25.66 21.56 8.63
N LYS A 9 -26.69 21.20 7.86
CA LYS A 9 -26.57 20.31 6.70
C LYS A 9 -26.24 21.14 5.46
N GLY A 10 -25.00 21.07 4.99
CA GLY A 10 -24.56 21.76 3.77
C GLY A 10 -23.07 21.62 3.50
N THR A 11 -22.65 21.88 2.26
CA THR A 11 -21.22 21.83 1.89
C THR A 11 -20.47 22.98 2.54
N LEU A 12 -19.41 22.68 3.30
CA LEU A 12 -18.56 23.66 3.98
C LEU A 12 -17.92 24.62 2.95
N LYS A 13 -18.27 25.91 3.03
CA LYS A 13 -17.65 26.96 2.22
C LYS A 13 -16.43 27.50 2.97
N LEU A 14 -15.24 27.09 2.55
CA LEU A 14 -13.99 27.65 3.07
C LEU A 14 -13.71 28.98 2.38
N LYS A 15 -13.36 29.99 3.18
CA LYS A 15 -13.00 31.33 2.71
C LYS A 15 -11.53 31.32 2.27
N THR A 16 -11.22 30.55 1.23
CA THR A 16 -9.95 30.66 0.51
C THR A 16 -10.23 31.36 -0.81
N GLU A 17 -9.45 32.37 -1.16
CA GLU A 17 -9.63 33.21 -2.36
C GLU A 17 -9.38 32.47 -3.70
N SER A 18 -9.28 31.15 -3.65
CA SER A 18 -8.99 30.29 -4.80
C SER A 18 -10.28 29.67 -5.34
N LYS A 19 -10.78 30.22 -6.46
CA LYS A 19 -11.76 29.56 -7.34
C LYS A 19 -11.18 28.24 -7.85
N ILE A 20 -11.45 27.13 -7.17
CA ILE A 20 -11.09 25.78 -7.63
C ILE A 20 -12.00 25.44 -8.82
N THR A 21 -11.49 25.65 -10.04
CA THR A 21 -12.11 25.13 -11.26
C THR A 21 -11.83 23.62 -11.33
N LYS A 22 -12.90 22.80 -11.36
CA LYS A 22 -12.79 21.34 -11.51
C LYS A 22 -12.24 21.04 -12.91
N LYS A 23 -10.95 20.68 -13.03
CA LYS A 23 -10.41 20.08 -14.26
C LYS A 23 -10.69 18.59 -14.29
N SER A 24 -11.33 18.14 -15.36
CA SER A 24 -11.68 16.74 -15.65
C SER A 24 -10.44 15.87 -15.87
N LYS A 25 -10.53 14.61 -15.44
CA LYS A 25 -9.47 13.59 -15.52
C LYS A 25 -9.12 13.28 -16.98
N LYS A 26 -7.86 13.49 -17.38
CA LYS A 26 -7.27 12.86 -18.57
C LYS A 26 -6.31 11.76 -18.12
N HIS A 27 -6.65 10.52 -18.41
CA HIS A 27 -5.81 9.36 -18.16
C HIS A 27 -4.51 9.48 -18.96
N LYS A 28 -3.36 9.52 -18.29
CA LYS A 28 -2.04 9.39 -18.94
C LYS A 28 -1.38 8.10 -18.43
N LYS A 29 -1.23 7.15 -19.33
CA LYS A 29 -0.53 5.88 -19.10
C LYS A 29 0.95 6.18 -18.86
N HIS A 30 1.48 5.84 -17.68
CA HIS A 30 2.91 5.93 -17.41
C HIS A 30 3.60 4.67 -17.94
N ALA A 31 4.31 4.83 -19.06
CA ALA A 31 5.35 3.89 -19.48
C ALA A 31 6.56 4.11 -18.57
N ILE A 32 7.00 3.06 -17.90
CA ILE A 32 8.20 3.03 -17.07
C ILE A 32 9.41 3.02 -18.02
N LYS A 33 10.25 4.06 -17.97
CA LYS A 33 11.61 4.03 -18.53
C LYS A 33 12.60 3.76 -17.39
N PRO A 34 13.55 2.83 -17.52
CA PRO A 34 14.61 2.67 -16.53
C PRO A 34 15.65 3.77 -16.75
N SER A 35 15.86 4.61 -15.74
CA SER A 35 16.98 5.56 -15.70
C SER A 35 18.05 4.99 -14.78
N GLY A 36 18.92 4.16 -15.33
CA GLY A 36 20.25 3.93 -14.77
C GLY A 36 21.21 4.81 -15.55
N ASN A 37 21.79 5.81 -14.88
CA ASN A 37 23.07 6.46 -15.15
C ASN A 37 23.26 7.55 -14.09
N HIS A 38 24.08 7.28 -13.08
CA HIS A 38 24.55 8.27 -12.11
C HIS A 38 25.88 8.83 -12.61
N ASP A 39 25.85 10.05 -13.15
CA ASP A 39 27.04 10.92 -13.25
C ASP A 39 27.24 11.64 -11.91
N PRO A 40 28.46 11.69 -11.34
CA PRO A 40 28.71 12.38 -10.09
C PRO A 40 29.42 13.71 -10.36
N ASN A 41 28.69 14.77 -10.72
CA ASN A 41 29.20 16.13 -10.52
C ASN A 41 28.13 17.24 -10.63
N VAL A 42 28.16 18.15 -9.63
CA VAL A 42 27.59 19.53 -9.58
C VAL A 42 26.05 19.66 -9.71
N GLU A 43 25.28 20.46 -8.97
CA GLU A 43 25.46 21.69 -8.19
C GLU A 43 24.48 21.73 -7.01
N VAL A 44 24.89 22.43 -5.94
CA VAL A 44 24.05 22.84 -4.81
C VAL A 44 22.98 23.80 -5.33
N VAL A 45 21.75 23.33 -5.49
CA VAL A 45 20.58 24.18 -5.77
C VAL A 45 19.78 24.30 -4.49
N GLU A 46 19.76 25.51 -3.93
CA GLU A 46 18.87 25.92 -2.85
C GLU A 46 17.40 25.71 -3.26
N GLU A 47 16.75 24.71 -2.66
CA GLU A 47 15.29 24.57 -2.74
C GLU A 47 14.66 25.08 -1.44
N LYS A 48 14.21 26.34 -1.55
CA LYS A 48 12.99 26.94 -0.98
C LYS A 48 12.33 26.16 0.17
N ASN A 49 12.13 26.88 1.27
CA ASN A 49 11.33 26.51 2.44
C ASN A 49 9.92 25.99 2.09
N GLU A 50 9.82 24.75 1.63
CA GLU A 50 8.61 23.94 1.79
C GLU A 50 8.49 23.60 3.27
N PRO A 51 7.27 23.59 3.86
CA PRO A 51 7.11 23.11 5.22
C PRO A 51 7.60 21.65 5.26
N LYS A 52 8.80 21.43 5.80
CA LYS A 52 9.29 20.09 6.11
C LYS A 52 8.26 19.49 7.04
N ILE A 53 7.42 18.61 6.50
CA ILE A 53 6.53 17.77 7.31
C ILE A 53 7.48 16.83 8.06
N THR A 54 7.92 17.28 9.24
CA THR A 54 8.72 16.48 10.13
C THR A 54 7.85 15.33 10.58
N LYS A 55 8.28 14.10 10.26
CA LYS A 55 7.58 12.91 10.70
C LYS A 55 7.38 12.96 12.21
N THR A 56 6.19 12.61 12.65
CA THR A 56 5.91 12.43 14.08
C THR A 56 6.77 11.30 14.64
N ALA A 57 7.01 11.28 15.96
CA ALA A 57 7.78 10.21 16.59
C ALA A 57 7.20 8.81 16.27
N ALA A 58 5.87 8.71 16.22
CA ALA A 58 5.16 7.49 15.84
C ALA A 58 5.42 7.07 14.38
N GLU A 59 5.45 8.02 13.44
CA GLU A 59 5.77 7.76 12.04
C GLU A 59 7.22 7.30 11.85
N VAL A 60 8.17 7.89 12.59
CA VAL A 60 9.59 7.48 12.57
C VAL A 60 9.75 6.05 13.08
N GLU A 61 9.08 5.69 14.18
CA GLU A 61 9.11 4.32 14.69
C GLU A 61 8.46 3.32 13.74
N PHE A 62 7.35 3.70 13.10
CA PHE A 62 6.69 2.86 12.12
C PHE A 62 7.58 2.60 10.91
N GLU A 63 8.25 3.62 10.38
CA GLU A 63 9.18 3.48 9.25
C GLU A 63 10.33 2.53 9.60
N LYS A 64 10.95 2.69 10.78
CA LYS A 64 11.99 1.77 11.27
C LYS A 64 11.50 0.32 11.34
N LYS A 65 10.27 0.09 11.84
CA LYS A 65 9.66 -1.26 11.88
C LYS A 65 9.35 -1.80 10.49
N LYS A 66 8.92 -0.93 9.57
CA LYS A 66 8.63 -1.28 8.18
C LYS A 66 9.89 -1.68 7.42
N GLU A 67 10.99 -0.93 7.58
CA GLU A 67 12.30 -1.24 7.01
C GLU A 67 12.80 -2.60 7.50
N LYS A 68 12.74 -2.86 8.82
CA LYS A 68 13.09 -4.18 9.38
C LYS A 68 12.31 -5.33 8.73
N ARG A 69 10.98 -5.24 8.68
CA ARG A 69 10.14 -6.27 8.02
C ARG A 69 10.38 -6.36 6.52
N MET A 70 10.74 -5.26 5.87
CA MET A 70 11.06 -5.26 4.45
C MET A 70 12.33 -6.06 4.20
N MET A 71 13.38 -5.87 5.00
CA MET A 71 14.61 -6.65 4.91
C MET A 71 14.35 -8.15 5.10
N GLU A 72 13.58 -8.53 6.13
CA GLU A 72 13.17 -9.92 6.36
C GLU A 72 12.39 -10.52 5.18
N ARG A 73 11.46 -9.75 4.60
CA ARG A 73 10.70 -10.16 3.41
C ARG A 73 11.55 -10.28 2.16
N ILE A 74 12.56 -9.43 2.01
CA ILE A 74 13.49 -9.50 0.88
C ILE A 74 14.32 -10.78 1.00
N LEU A 75 14.87 -11.06 2.18
CA LEU A 75 15.66 -12.26 2.44
C LEU A 75 14.84 -13.53 2.17
N THR A 76 13.68 -13.68 2.80
CA THR A 76 12.79 -14.85 2.64
C THR A 76 12.30 -15.05 1.20
N LYS A 77 12.04 -13.97 0.45
CA LYS A 77 11.68 -14.08 -0.97
C LYS A 77 12.85 -14.46 -1.86
N ALA A 78 14.07 -14.05 -1.50
CA ALA A 78 15.29 -14.38 -2.23
C ALA A 78 15.71 -15.85 -2.01
N GLU A 79 15.42 -16.41 -0.83
CA GLU A 79 15.75 -17.80 -0.49
C GLU A 79 15.08 -18.83 -1.41
N LYS A 80 13.83 -18.60 -1.84
CA LYS A 80 13.04 -19.58 -2.59
C LYS A 80 12.83 -19.19 -4.05
N SER A 81 13.28 -20.06 -4.95
CA SER A 81 12.96 -19.95 -6.38
C SER A 81 11.45 -20.07 -6.62
N HIS A 82 10.95 -19.52 -7.73
CA HIS A 82 9.54 -19.63 -8.10
C HIS A 82 9.08 -21.09 -8.24
N LYS A 83 9.93 -21.94 -8.82
CA LYS A 83 9.64 -23.38 -8.96
C LYS A 83 9.49 -24.05 -7.59
N GLN A 84 10.35 -23.74 -6.62
CA GLN A 84 10.25 -24.26 -5.26
C GLN A 84 8.96 -23.81 -4.58
N ARG A 85 8.57 -22.55 -4.73
CA ARG A 85 7.27 -22.06 -4.23
C ARG A 85 6.08 -22.78 -4.85
N ILE A 86 6.13 -23.10 -6.14
CA ILE A 86 5.08 -23.88 -6.80
C ILE A 86 5.05 -25.32 -6.28
N MET A 87 6.21 -25.95 -6.09
CA MET A 87 6.28 -27.31 -5.56
C MET A 87 5.73 -27.36 -4.12
N GLU A 88 6.18 -26.49 -3.23
CA GLU A 88 5.66 -26.39 -1.86
C GLU A 88 4.15 -26.12 -1.84
N PHE A 89 3.66 -25.27 -2.75
CA PHE A 89 2.22 -25.01 -2.87
C PHE A 89 1.45 -26.26 -3.31
N ASN A 90 1.96 -26.99 -4.30
CA ASN A 90 1.34 -28.22 -4.78
C ASN A 90 1.38 -29.33 -3.72
N GLU A 91 2.47 -29.45 -2.96
CA GLU A 91 2.58 -30.36 -1.82
C GLU A 91 1.56 -30.01 -0.74
N HIS A 92 1.41 -28.72 -0.43
CA HIS A 92 0.40 -28.25 0.53
C HIS A 92 -1.03 -28.54 0.07
N LEU A 93 -1.35 -28.29 -1.21
CA LEU A 93 -2.65 -28.62 -1.78
C LEU A 93 -2.96 -30.12 -1.68
N ASN A 94 -1.97 -30.96 -1.96
CA ASN A 94 -2.12 -32.42 -1.91
C ASN A 94 -2.29 -32.93 -0.46
N SER A 95 -1.71 -32.24 0.51
CA SER A 95 -1.88 -32.56 1.94
C SER A 95 -3.20 -32.05 2.52
N MET A 96 -3.87 -31.08 1.88
CA MET A 96 -5.13 -30.54 2.40
C MET A 96 -6.27 -31.54 2.20
N SER A 97 -7.18 -31.60 3.17
CA SER A 97 -8.35 -32.46 3.08
C SER A 97 -9.29 -31.96 1.98
N GLU A 98 -9.81 -32.89 1.18
CA GLU A 98 -10.84 -32.57 0.18
C GLU A 98 -12.16 -32.14 0.84
N HIS A 99 -12.41 -32.64 2.05
CA HIS A 99 -13.61 -32.36 2.83
C HIS A 99 -13.28 -31.52 4.06
N PHE A 100 -14.07 -30.48 4.29
CA PHE A 100 -13.94 -29.56 5.42
C PHE A 100 -14.92 -29.87 6.57
N ASP A 101 -15.76 -30.90 6.41
CA ASP A 101 -16.76 -31.31 7.39
C ASP A 101 -16.91 -32.83 7.43
N ILE A 102 -17.39 -33.34 8.55
CA ILE A 102 -17.52 -34.78 8.79
C ILE A 102 -18.78 -35.28 8.08
N PRO A 103 -18.70 -36.39 7.31
CA PRO A 103 -19.88 -36.94 6.66
C PRO A 103 -20.94 -37.35 7.70
N LYS A 104 -22.20 -37.00 7.41
CA LYS A 104 -23.35 -37.34 8.25
C LYS A 104 -23.65 -38.85 8.17
N VAL A 105 -24.09 -39.42 9.29
CA VAL A 105 -24.25 -40.88 9.47
C VAL A 105 -25.29 -41.52 8.52
N SER A 106 -26.19 -40.73 7.92
CA SER A 106 -27.18 -41.21 6.95
C SER A 106 -26.87 -40.83 5.48
N TRP A 107 -25.62 -40.51 5.15
CA TRP A 107 -25.23 -40.20 3.78
C TRP A 107 -25.15 -41.48 2.93
N THR A 108 -26.23 -41.83 2.23
CA THR A 108 -26.15 -42.68 1.03
C THR A 108 -25.60 -41.86 -0.13
N LYS A 109 -24.67 -42.46 -0.88
CA LYS A 109 -23.88 -41.83 -1.95
C LYS A 109 -24.72 -41.16 -3.03
#